data_AF-A0A1Z5L573-F1
#
_entry.id   AF-A0A1Z5L573-F1
#
_cell.length_a   1.000
_cell.length_b   1.000
_cell.length_c   1.000
_cell.angle_alpha   90.00
_cell.angle_beta   90.00
_cell.angle_gamma   90.00
#
_symmetry.space_group_name_H-M   'P 1'
#
loop_
_entity.id
_entity.type
_entity.pdbx_description
1 polymer ?
#
loop_
_entity_poly.entity_id
_entity_poly.type
_entity_poly.pdbx_seq_one_letter_code
_entity_poly.pdbx_strand_id
1 'polypeptide(L)'
;MHTARYIWVPVRSRPQKKYEVTRQDQDNFAIESYKRSAAAAKAGVFAKEIVPVTIPGKRGKPDTVVAEDEEYKKANFEKFATVPTVFVKEGGTITAANASTLNDGAAACVLMTRQAADSLGVKPLARVVGFGDAAVEPVHFSIAPAYAMPKVLKAAGIKEEDVSMFEVNEAFSSVVLCNIKHLKLDASKVNVHGGAVSIGHPIGMSGARIVGHMALNLEPGQYGLAGICNGGGGASALLLQRLEASGMPKLTLYTKHPCPLCDDAKEQLGSLLDKVHLEEVDIEKPENAAWKQLYCYDIPVFHLNGKFLMKHKANLELLSSRLEQL
;
A
#
# COMPACT_ATOMS: atom_id res chain seq x y z
N MET A 1 -32.67 -15.73 1.44
CA MET A 1 -32.38 -16.02 0.02
C MET A 1 -32.94 -14.99 -0.99
N HIS A 2 -33.78 -14.02 -0.60
CA HIS A 2 -34.32 -12.99 -1.53
C HIS A 2 -33.49 -11.70 -1.66
N THR A 3 -32.56 -11.44 -0.74
CA THR A 3 -31.70 -10.25 -0.73
C THR A 3 -30.59 -10.27 -1.79
N ALA A 4 -30.08 -11.45 -2.15
CA ALA A 4 -29.01 -11.59 -3.15
C ALA A 4 -29.44 -11.20 -4.57
N ARG A 5 -30.75 -11.27 -4.90
CA ARG A 5 -31.25 -10.85 -6.22
C ARG A 5 -31.14 -9.34 -6.43
N TYR A 6 -31.32 -8.51 -5.40
CA TYR A 6 -31.30 -7.05 -5.55
C TYR A 6 -29.88 -6.45 -5.56
N ILE A 7 -28.89 -7.14 -4.98
CA ILE A 7 -27.50 -6.68 -4.96
C ILE A 7 -26.83 -6.83 -6.33
N TRP A 8 -27.26 -7.81 -7.15
CA TRP A 8 -26.62 -8.16 -8.43
C TRP A 8 -27.44 -7.82 -9.69
N VAL A 9 -28.68 -7.35 -9.55
CA VAL A 9 -29.48 -6.76 -10.64
C VAL A 9 -28.86 -5.52 -11.33
N PRO A 10 -28.00 -4.69 -10.70
CA PRO A 10 -27.46 -3.50 -11.36
C PRO A 10 -26.30 -3.79 -12.34
N VAL A 11 -25.79 -5.02 -12.43
CA VAL A 11 -24.69 -5.40 -13.35
C VAL A 11 -25.19 -5.64 -14.79
N ARG A 12 -26.22 -4.92 -15.22
CA ARG A 12 -26.70 -4.94 -16.61
C ARG A 12 -25.81 -4.04 -17.45
N SER A 13 -24.71 -4.58 -18.00
CA SER A 13 -23.98 -4.19 -19.23
C SER A 13 -23.84 -2.72 -19.67
N ARG A 14 -24.16 -1.71 -18.85
CA ARG A 14 -24.25 -0.30 -19.28
C ARG A 14 -22.91 0.41 -19.28
N PRO A 15 -22.09 0.35 -18.20
CA PRO A 15 -20.77 0.96 -18.23
C PRO A 15 -19.84 0.27 -19.23
N GLN A 16 -19.89 -1.06 -19.34
CA GLN A 16 -19.06 -1.79 -20.31
C GLN A 16 -19.34 -1.34 -21.74
N LYS A 17 -20.60 -1.12 -22.10
CA LYS A 17 -20.97 -0.55 -23.41
C LYS A 17 -20.44 0.87 -23.59
N LYS A 18 -20.61 1.74 -22.58
CA LYS A 18 -20.12 3.13 -22.62
C LYS A 18 -18.61 3.23 -22.79
N TYR A 19 -17.85 2.35 -22.14
CA TYR A 19 -16.40 2.32 -22.20
C TYR A 19 -15.86 1.27 -23.18
N GLU A 20 -16.70 0.69 -24.04
CA GLU A 20 -16.31 -0.29 -25.05
C GLU A 20 -15.43 -1.42 -24.46
N VAL A 21 -15.83 -1.94 -23.30
CA VAL A 21 -15.17 -3.07 -22.63
C VAL A 21 -15.83 -4.36 -23.09
N THR A 22 -15.12 -5.12 -23.91
CA THR A 22 -15.63 -6.35 -24.51
C THR A 22 -15.57 -7.52 -23.52
N ARG A 23 -16.14 -8.67 -23.92
CA ARG A 23 -15.95 -9.94 -23.22
C ARG A 23 -14.47 -10.34 -23.22
N GLN A 24 -13.82 -10.22 -24.37
CA GLN A 24 -12.41 -10.61 -24.52
C GLN A 24 -11.51 -9.77 -23.60
N ASP A 25 -11.76 -8.46 -23.49
CA ASP A 25 -10.99 -7.60 -22.59
C ASP A 25 -11.10 -8.04 -21.13
N GLN A 26 -12.31 -8.41 -20.69
CA GLN A 26 -12.56 -8.86 -19.32
C GLN A 26 -11.90 -10.20 -19.02
N ASP A 27 -11.93 -11.14 -19.97
CA ASP A 27 -11.26 -12.43 -19.82
C ASP A 27 -9.74 -12.26 -19.82
N ASN A 28 -9.19 -11.41 -20.70
CA ASN A 28 -7.76 -11.09 -20.73
C ASN A 28 -7.30 -10.45 -19.42
N PHE A 29 -8.08 -9.50 -18.90
CA PHE A 29 -7.79 -8.88 -17.60
C PHE A 29 -7.84 -9.91 -16.47
N ALA A 30 -8.83 -10.80 -16.47
CA ALA A 30 -8.94 -11.85 -15.44
C ALA A 30 -7.73 -12.79 -15.48
N ILE A 31 -7.34 -13.27 -16.67
CA ILE A 31 -6.15 -14.11 -16.87
C ILE A 31 -4.90 -13.39 -16.33
N GLU A 32 -4.75 -12.11 -16.63
CA GLU A 32 -3.63 -11.30 -16.14
C GLU A 32 -3.65 -11.16 -14.62
N SER A 33 -4.81 -10.91 -14.00
CA SER A 33 -4.97 -10.86 -12.55
C SER A 33 -4.51 -12.17 -11.89
N TYR A 34 -4.93 -13.33 -12.44
CA TYR A 34 -4.46 -14.64 -11.97
C TYR A 34 -2.96 -14.85 -12.14
N LYS A 35 -2.38 -14.44 -13.27
CA LYS A 35 -0.93 -14.53 -13.51
C LYS A 35 -0.13 -13.66 -12.54
N ARG A 36 -0.57 -12.42 -12.31
CA ARG A 36 0.05 -11.48 -11.36
C ARG A 36 -0.01 -12.01 -9.94
N SER A 37 -1.15 -12.53 -9.50
CA SER A 37 -1.27 -13.13 -8.17
C SER A 37 -0.39 -14.36 -8.00
N ALA A 38 -0.33 -15.25 -9.00
CA ALA A 38 0.57 -16.41 -8.95
C ALA A 38 2.05 -15.99 -8.91
N ALA A 39 2.43 -14.97 -9.68
CA ALA A 39 3.78 -14.42 -9.68
C ALA A 39 4.13 -13.76 -8.34
N ALA A 40 3.22 -12.96 -7.78
CA ALA A 40 3.39 -12.30 -6.49
C ALA A 40 3.51 -13.31 -5.33
N ALA A 41 2.67 -14.35 -5.33
CA ALA A 41 2.76 -15.45 -4.37
C ALA A 41 4.11 -16.17 -4.47
N LYS A 42 4.55 -16.51 -5.69
CA LYS A 42 5.86 -17.15 -5.93
C LYS A 42 7.04 -16.27 -5.50
N ALA A 43 6.91 -14.95 -5.66
CA ALA A 43 7.91 -13.97 -5.24
C ALA A 43 7.87 -13.65 -3.73
N GLY A 44 6.94 -14.24 -2.97
CA GLY A 44 6.81 -14.00 -1.54
C GLY A 44 6.24 -12.63 -1.17
N VAL A 45 5.58 -11.93 -2.10
CA VAL A 45 4.96 -10.61 -1.87
C VAL A 45 3.95 -10.70 -0.73
N PHE A 46 3.09 -11.72 -0.76
CA PHE A 46 2.03 -11.89 0.23
C PHE A 46 2.51 -12.45 1.58
N ALA A 47 3.76 -12.90 1.68
CA ALA A 47 4.29 -13.45 2.94
C ALA A 47 4.38 -12.40 4.05
N LYS A 48 4.42 -11.10 3.70
CA LYS A 48 4.45 -9.99 4.65
C LYS A 48 3.06 -9.58 5.15
N GLU A 49 1.99 -9.99 4.46
CA GLU A 49 0.61 -9.56 4.76
C GLU A 49 -0.28 -10.71 5.28
N ILE A 50 0.02 -11.96 4.93
CA ILE A 50 -0.77 -13.13 5.34
C ILE A 50 -0.21 -13.74 6.63
N VAL A 51 -1.08 -13.89 7.62
CA VAL A 51 -0.82 -14.68 8.82
C VAL A 51 -1.51 -16.05 8.66
N PRO A 52 -0.80 -17.19 8.80
CA PRO A 52 -1.41 -18.50 8.63
C PRO A 52 -2.51 -18.80 9.64
N VAL A 53 -3.55 -19.51 9.19
CA VAL A 53 -4.66 -19.97 10.03
C VAL A 53 -4.61 -21.49 10.16
N THR A 54 -4.52 -21.98 11.39
CA THR A 54 -4.57 -23.41 11.70
C THR A 54 -6.01 -23.85 11.96
N ILE A 55 -6.48 -24.80 11.16
CA ILE A 55 -7.81 -25.41 11.30
C ILE A 55 -7.66 -26.74 12.05
N PRO A 56 -8.26 -26.88 13.25
CA PRO A 56 -8.15 -28.10 14.02
C PRO A 56 -8.74 -29.32 13.31
N GLY A 57 -7.98 -30.40 13.28
CA GLY A 57 -8.42 -31.68 12.74
C GLY A 57 -9.56 -32.29 13.57
N LYS A 58 -10.51 -32.96 12.90
CA LYS A 58 -11.61 -33.67 13.58
C LYS A 58 -11.40 -35.18 13.57
N ARG A 59 -11.77 -35.84 14.67
CA ARG A 59 -11.75 -37.32 14.83
C ARG A 59 -10.37 -37.95 14.58
N GLY A 60 -9.33 -37.40 15.22
CA GLY A 60 -7.96 -37.91 15.13
C GLY A 60 -7.22 -37.57 13.83
N LYS A 61 -7.82 -36.77 12.93
CA LYS A 61 -7.10 -36.21 11.78
C LYS A 61 -6.15 -35.10 12.24
N PRO A 62 -5.01 -34.91 11.56
CA PRO A 62 -4.09 -33.80 11.86
C PRO A 62 -4.71 -32.45 11.49
N ASP A 63 -4.17 -31.39 12.10
CA ASP A 63 -4.53 -30.01 11.78
C ASP A 63 -4.13 -29.64 10.36
N THR A 64 -4.88 -28.72 9.76
CA THR A 64 -4.59 -28.16 8.43
C THR A 64 -4.17 -26.70 8.58
N VAL A 65 -3.00 -26.33 8.04
CA VAL A 65 -2.53 -24.95 8.06
C VAL A 65 -2.83 -24.30 6.71
N VAL A 66 -3.61 -23.22 6.71
CA VAL A 66 -3.88 -22.38 5.54
C VAL A 66 -2.97 -21.16 5.63
N ALA A 67 -1.94 -21.10 4.76
CA ALA A 67 -0.88 -20.08 4.81
C ALA A 67 -0.83 -19.16 3.57
N GLU A 68 -1.69 -19.40 2.58
CA GLU A 68 -1.73 -18.68 1.31
C GLU A 68 -3.16 -18.61 0.79
N ASP A 69 -3.45 -17.63 -0.06
CA ASP A 69 -4.74 -17.52 -0.74
C ASP A 69 -5.05 -18.79 -1.57
N GLU A 70 -6.30 -19.20 -1.60
CA GLU A 70 -6.69 -20.43 -2.31
C GLU A 70 -7.02 -20.22 -3.78
N GLU A 71 -7.58 -19.05 -4.13
CA GLU A 71 -8.29 -18.85 -5.40
C GLU A 71 -7.33 -18.83 -6.60
N TYR A 72 -6.18 -18.18 -6.49
CA TYR A 72 -5.29 -17.97 -7.65
C TYR A 72 -4.75 -19.28 -8.23
N LYS A 73 -4.78 -20.36 -7.46
CA LYS A 73 -4.37 -21.72 -7.85
C LYS A 73 -5.42 -22.48 -8.66
N LYS A 74 -6.68 -22.02 -8.66
CA LYS A 74 -7.83 -22.74 -9.23
C LYS A 74 -8.12 -22.38 -10.69
N ALA A 75 -7.27 -21.56 -11.33
CA ALA A 75 -7.49 -21.09 -12.70
C ALA A 75 -7.26 -22.18 -13.76
N ASN A 76 -8.20 -22.29 -14.71
CA ASN A 76 -8.02 -23.03 -15.96
C ASN A 76 -8.22 -22.06 -17.14
N PHE A 77 -7.12 -21.50 -17.65
CA PHE A 77 -7.15 -20.44 -18.65
C PHE A 77 -7.82 -20.84 -19.98
N GLU A 78 -7.71 -22.11 -20.39
CA GLU A 78 -8.33 -22.62 -21.62
C GLU A 78 -9.87 -22.52 -21.58
N LYS A 79 -10.44 -22.56 -20.38
CA LYS A 79 -11.89 -22.48 -20.19
C LYS A 79 -12.42 -21.04 -20.17
N PHE A 80 -11.58 -20.02 -20.01
CA PHE A 80 -12.06 -18.64 -19.81
C PHE A 80 -12.96 -18.18 -20.96
N ALA A 81 -12.57 -18.45 -22.21
CA ALA A 81 -13.34 -18.07 -23.40
C ALA A 81 -14.67 -18.82 -23.53
N THR A 82 -14.80 -20.02 -22.94
CA THR A 82 -15.98 -20.89 -23.10
C THR A 82 -16.93 -20.84 -21.92
N VAL A 83 -16.52 -20.25 -20.77
CA VAL A 83 -17.41 -20.09 -19.61
C VAL A 83 -18.62 -19.23 -20.01
N PRO A 84 -19.85 -19.69 -19.71
CA PRO A 84 -21.06 -18.96 -20.04
C PRO A 84 -21.22 -17.69 -19.19
N THR A 85 -21.95 -16.72 -19.72
CA THR A 85 -22.31 -15.51 -18.99
C THR A 85 -23.39 -15.81 -17.95
N VAL A 86 -23.15 -15.43 -16.70
CA VAL A 86 -24.00 -15.86 -15.57
C VAL A 86 -25.07 -14.84 -15.18
N PHE A 87 -24.92 -13.58 -15.58
CA PHE A 87 -25.83 -12.48 -15.20
C PHE A 87 -26.78 -12.05 -16.33
N VAL A 88 -26.34 -12.14 -17.59
CA VAL A 88 -27.12 -11.73 -18.77
C VAL A 88 -26.97 -12.82 -19.83
N LYS A 89 -28.09 -13.37 -20.30
CA LYS A 89 -28.11 -14.48 -21.27
C LYS A 89 -27.65 -14.05 -22.67
N GLU A 90 -28.15 -12.92 -23.17
CA GLU A 90 -27.84 -12.43 -24.51
C GLU A 90 -27.02 -11.14 -24.44
N GLY A 91 -25.89 -11.10 -25.16
CA GLY A 91 -24.99 -9.93 -25.16
C GLY A 91 -24.35 -9.64 -23.79
N GLY A 92 -24.33 -10.64 -22.89
CA GLY A 92 -23.60 -10.57 -21.64
C GLY A 92 -22.08 -10.67 -21.86
N THR A 93 -21.31 -10.11 -20.94
CA THR A 93 -19.84 -10.17 -21.00
C THR A 93 -19.19 -10.67 -19.70
N ILE A 94 -19.97 -10.75 -18.62
CA ILE A 94 -19.48 -11.18 -17.30
C ILE A 94 -19.76 -12.67 -17.10
N THR A 95 -18.72 -13.38 -16.67
CA THR A 95 -18.70 -14.81 -16.39
C THR A 95 -18.22 -15.08 -14.96
N ALA A 96 -18.30 -16.34 -14.52
CA ALA A 96 -17.68 -16.75 -13.27
C ALA A 96 -16.15 -16.63 -13.28
N ALA A 97 -15.50 -16.62 -14.46
CA ALA A 97 -14.06 -16.56 -14.59
C ALA A 97 -13.50 -15.11 -14.58
N ASN A 98 -14.34 -14.11 -14.89
CA ASN A 98 -13.96 -12.69 -14.93
C ASN A 98 -14.70 -11.81 -13.90
N ALA A 99 -15.35 -12.46 -12.94
CA ALA A 99 -15.93 -11.87 -11.74
C ALA A 99 -15.15 -12.34 -10.51
N SER A 100 -15.17 -11.58 -9.43
CA SER A 100 -14.64 -12.08 -8.16
C SER A 100 -15.45 -13.26 -7.64
N THR A 101 -14.80 -14.18 -6.92
CA THR A 101 -15.46 -15.32 -6.28
C THR A 101 -16.10 -14.95 -4.94
N LEU A 102 -16.81 -15.91 -4.34
CA LEU A 102 -17.31 -15.81 -2.96
C LEU A 102 -16.27 -16.43 -2.04
N ASN A 103 -15.80 -15.67 -1.05
CA ASN A 103 -14.65 -16.05 -0.26
C ASN A 103 -14.83 -15.65 1.20
N ASP A 104 -14.05 -16.31 2.06
CA ASP A 104 -13.92 -16.02 3.48
C ASP A 104 -12.55 -15.41 3.75
N GLY A 105 -12.49 -14.42 4.64
CA GLY A 105 -11.23 -13.81 5.06
C GLY A 105 -11.43 -12.53 5.87
N ALA A 106 -10.37 -12.10 6.56
CA ALA A 106 -10.34 -10.91 7.38
C ALA A 106 -9.02 -10.15 7.16
N ALA A 107 -9.04 -8.83 7.33
CA ALA A 107 -7.87 -7.98 7.32
C ALA A 107 -7.98 -6.99 8.49
N ALA A 108 -6.84 -6.61 9.05
CA ALA A 108 -6.76 -5.68 10.16
C ALA A 108 -5.65 -4.65 9.92
N CYS A 109 -5.88 -3.42 10.37
CA CYS A 109 -4.90 -2.35 10.37
C CYS A 109 -4.85 -1.71 11.75
N VAL A 110 -3.64 -1.42 12.24
CA VAL A 110 -3.45 -0.63 13.46
C VAL A 110 -3.24 0.82 13.06
N LEU A 111 -4.12 1.70 13.54
CA LEU A 111 -4.04 3.14 13.28
C LEU A 111 -3.66 3.88 14.54
N MET A 112 -2.79 4.87 14.39
CA MET A 112 -2.29 5.69 15.48
C MET A 112 -2.12 7.14 15.01
N THR A 113 -2.23 8.09 15.93
CA THR A 113 -1.71 9.44 15.68
C THR A 113 -0.18 9.41 15.68
N ARG A 114 0.45 10.39 15.03
CA ARG A 114 1.92 10.53 15.07
C ARG A 114 2.44 10.60 16.51
N GLN A 115 1.79 11.40 17.36
CA GLN A 115 2.13 11.54 18.77
C GLN A 115 2.08 10.21 19.54
N ALA A 116 1.05 9.38 19.30
CA ALA A 116 0.94 8.07 19.94
C ALA A 116 2.05 7.12 19.46
N ALA A 117 2.35 7.12 18.16
CA ALA A 117 3.43 6.30 17.60
C ALA A 117 4.79 6.69 18.20
N ASP A 118 5.08 8.00 18.30
CA ASP A 118 6.30 8.51 18.93
C ASP A 118 6.38 8.13 20.41
N SER A 119 5.27 8.27 21.16
CA SER A 119 5.23 7.95 22.60
C SER A 119 5.48 6.47 22.91
N LEU A 120 5.12 5.58 21.98
CA LEU A 120 5.34 4.14 22.10
C LEU A 120 6.65 3.68 21.43
N GLY A 121 7.39 4.59 20.80
CA GLY A 121 8.61 4.25 20.06
C GLY A 121 8.38 3.30 18.88
N VAL A 122 7.17 3.26 18.33
CA VAL A 122 6.82 2.36 17.21
C VAL A 122 6.99 3.06 15.88
N LYS A 123 7.45 2.30 14.88
CA LYS A 123 7.75 2.82 13.54
C LYS A 123 6.50 2.79 12.65
N PRO A 124 5.96 3.93 12.22
CA PRO A 124 4.81 3.97 11.33
C PRO A 124 5.20 3.48 9.93
N LEU A 125 4.35 2.65 9.31
CA LEU A 125 4.56 2.15 7.95
C LEU A 125 4.14 3.17 6.90
N ALA A 126 3.00 3.80 7.11
CA ALA A 126 2.42 4.70 6.13
C ALA A 126 1.57 5.77 6.80
N ARG A 127 1.30 6.84 6.05
CA ARG A 127 0.40 7.93 6.42
C ARG A 127 -0.84 7.88 5.54
N VAL A 128 -2.01 7.90 6.16
CA VAL A 128 -3.26 8.21 5.45
C VAL A 128 -3.25 9.70 5.14
N VAL A 129 -3.17 10.06 3.86
CA VAL A 129 -3.09 11.45 3.39
C VAL A 129 -4.49 12.04 3.28
N GLY A 130 -5.43 11.24 2.80
CA GLY A 130 -6.82 11.63 2.65
C GLY A 130 -7.70 10.45 2.23
N PHE A 131 -8.99 10.61 2.41
CA PHE A 131 -10.00 9.67 1.94
C PHE A 131 -11.25 10.44 1.52
N GLY A 132 -12.14 9.77 0.78
CA GLY A 132 -13.37 10.40 0.35
C GLY A 132 -14.28 9.45 -0.39
N ASP A 133 -15.56 9.81 -0.36
CA ASP A 133 -16.63 9.01 -0.94
C ASP A 133 -17.28 9.72 -2.14
N ALA A 134 -17.81 8.91 -3.04
CA ALA A 134 -18.69 9.36 -4.09
C ALA A 134 -19.82 8.35 -4.29
N ALA A 135 -20.96 8.85 -4.75
CA ALA A 135 -22.07 8.01 -5.15
C ALA A 135 -22.56 8.45 -6.53
N VAL A 136 -22.99 7.48 -7.30
CA VAL A 136 -23.72 7.63 -8.57
C VAL A 136 -25.01 6.83 -8.47
N GLU A 137 -25.80 6.78 -9.53
CA GLU A 137 -26.97 5.91 -9.57
C GLU A 137 -26.61 4.46 -9.20
N PRO A 138 -27.45 3.74 -8.45
CA PRO A 138 -27.16 2.38 -8.01
C PRO A 138 -26.73 1.40 -9.12
N VAL A 139 -27.24 1.61 -10.33
CA VAL A 139 -26.92 0.81 -11.53
C VAL A 139 -25.54 1.08 -12.12
N HIS A 140 -24.88 2.16 -11.70
CA HIS A 140 -23.58 2.59 -12.19
C HIS A 140 -22.48 2.48 -11.12
N PHE A 141 -22.70 1.72 -10.04
CA PHE A 141 -21.73 1.56 -8.94
C PHE A 141 -20.32 1.18 -9.41
N SER A 142 -20.18 0.43 -10.51
CA SER A 142 -18.88 0.00 -11.04
C SER A 142 -17.97 1.15 -11.48
N ILE A 143 -18.53 2.33 -11.78
CA ILE A 143 -17.74 3.53 -12.13
C ILE A 143 -17.68 4.56 -11.00
N ALA A 144 -18.31 4.28 -9.86
CA ALA A 144 -18.25 5.16 -8.69
C ALA A 144 -16.81 5.46 -8.22
N PRO A 145 -15.82 4.54 -8.27
CA PRO A 145 -14.44 4.84 -7.90
C PRO A 145 -13.83 5.97 -8.73
N ALA A 146 -14.17 6.07 -10.02
CA ALA A 146 -13.72 7.16 -10.90
C ALA A 146 -14.25 8.55 -10.49
N TYR A 147 -15.24 8.62 -9.60
CA TYR A 147 -15.69 9.88 -8.99
C TYR A 147 -15.11 10.11 -7.60
N ALA A 148 -14.79 9.04 -6.86
CA ALA A 148 -14.20 9.13 -5.52
C ALA A 148 -12.71 9.47 -5.59
N MET A 149 -11.95 8.78 -6.43
CA MET A 149 -10.49 8.90 -6.54
C MET A 149 -10.03 10.33 -6.89
N PRO A 150 -10.59 11.01 -7.92
CA PRO A 150 -10.18 12.39 -8.23
C PRO A 150 -10.51 13.39 -7.12
N LYS A 151 -11.58 13.15 -6.33
CA LYS A 151 -11.91 14.02 -5.18
C LYS A 151 -10.83 13.97 -4.13
N VAL A 152 -10.33 12.76 -3.81
CA VAL A 152 -9.26 12.57 -2.82
C VAL A 152 -7.97 13.22 -3.29
N LEU A 153 -7.59 12.99 -4.56
CA LEU A 153 -6.40 13.61 -5.17
C LEU A 153 -6.48 15.13 -5.13
N LYS A 154 -7.63 15.71 -5.56
CA LYS A 154 -7.87 17.15 -5.53
C LYS A 154 -7.79 17.72 -4.11
N ALA A 155 -8.40 17.05 -3.13
CA ALA A 155 -8.38 17.49 -1.72
C ALA A 155 -6.98 17.43 -1.12
N ALA A 156 -6.16 16.46 -1.52
CA ALA A 156 -4.78 16.32 -1.08
C ALA A 156 -3.78 17.20 -1.86
N GLY A 157 -4.20 17.84 -2.95
CA GLY A 157 -3.30 18.59 -3.83
C GLY A 157 -2.28 17.70 -4.56
N ILE A 158 -2.58 16.41 -4.73
CA ILE A 158 -1.72 15.42 -5.40
C ILE A 158 -2.22 15.19 -6.82
N LYS A 159 -1.31 15.12 -7.79
CA LYS A 159 -1.68 14.80 -9.17
C LYS A 159 -1.75 13.29 -9.36
N GLU A 160 -2.55 12.86 -10.33
CA GLU A 160 -2.67 11.43 -10.68
C GLU A 160 -1.33 10.83 -11.12
N GLU A 161 -0.51 11.61 -11.83
CA GLU A 161 0.84 11.21 -12.30
C GLU A 161 1.82 10.89 -11.17
N ASP A 162 1.62 11.47 -9.98
CA ASP A 162 2.45 11.26 -8.78
C ASP A 162 2.08 9.95 -8.04
N VAL A 163 0.96 9.31 -8.40
CA VAL A 163 0.55 8.04 -7.80
C VAL A 163 1.36 6.90 -8.44
N SER A 164 2.00 6.12 -7.57
CA SER A 164 2.88 5.02 -7.96
C SER A 164 2.14 3.68 -8.06
N MET A 165 1.07 3.51 -7.29
CA MET A 165 0.27 2.28 -7.24
C MET A 165 -1.21 2.61 -7.11
N PHE A 166 -2.03 1.95 -7.92
CA PHE A 166 -3.49 2.03 -7.81
C PHE A 166 -4.05 0.67 -7.43
N GLU A 167 -4.88 0.64 -6.41
CA GLU A 167 -5.66 -0.54 -6.03
C GLU A 167 -7.14 -0.28 -6.32
N VAL A 168 -7.61 -0.71 -7.49
CA VAL A 168 -9.03 -0.64 -7.84
C VAL A 168 -9.64 -2.02 -7.61
N ASN A 169 -10.47 -2.16 -6.57
CA ASN A 169 -10.97 -3.47 -6.17
C ASN A 169 -11.71 -4.18 -7.31
N GLU A 170 -11.28 -5.40 -7.62
CA GLU A 170 -11.74 -6.18 -8.76
C GLU A 170 -13.05 -6.95 -8.47
N ALA A 171 -14.12 -6.26 -8.08
CA ALA A 171 -15.43 -6.93 -7.93
C ALA A 171 -15.83 -7.63 -9.26
N PHE A 172 -15.42 -7.04 -10.38
CA PHE A 172 -15.40 -7.67 -11.70
C PHE A 172 -14.23 -7.11 -12.51
N SER A 173 -13.72 -7.86 -13.50
CA SER A 173 -12.74 -7.34 -14.46
C SER A 173 -13.23 -6.04 -15.13
N SER A 174 -14.53 -5.94 -15.44
CA SER A 174 -15.09 -4.74 -16.04
C SER A 174 -15.06 -3.50 -15.13
N VAL A 175 -15.09 -3.67 -13.80
CA VAL A 175 -14.97 -2.54 -12.86
C VAL A 175 -13.62 -1.87 -13.08
N VAL A 176 -12.54 -2.63 -13.04
CA VAL A 176 -11.18 -2.10 -13.20
C VAL A 176 -11.01 -1.48 -14.58
N LEU A 177 -11.37 -2.21 -15.64
CA LEU A 177 -11.23 -1.73 -17.02
C LEU A 177 -12.02 -0.43 -17.28
N CYS A 178 -13.23 -0.31 -16.74
CA CYS A 178 -14.01 0.93 -16.88
C CYS A 178 -13.37 2.11 -16.12
N ASN A 179 -12.81 1.87 -14.92
CA ASN A 179 -12.14 2.94 -14.16
C ASN A 179 -10.81 3.34 -14.79
N ILE A 180 -10.02 2.39 -15.30
CA ILE A 180 -8.81 2.67 -16.09
C ILE A 180 -9.16 3.57 -17.28
N LYS A 181 -10.19 3.20 -18.08
CA LYS A 181 -10.60 4.00 -19.24
C LYS A 181 -11.18 5.37 -18.85
N HIS A 182 -11.96 5.45 -17.76
CA HIS A 182 -12.58 6.70 -17.31
C HIS A 182 -11.54 7.71 -16.84
N LEU A 183 -10.62 7.27 -15.98
CA LEU A 183 -9.59 8.13 -15.38
C LEU A 183 -8.36 8.28 -16.29
N LYS A 184 -8.20 7.39 -17.28
CA LYS A 184 -7.01 7.27 -18.14
C LYS A 184 -5.77 6.84 -17.36
N LEU A 185 -5.97 5.95 -16.38
CA LEU A 185 -4.87 5.41 -15.56
C LEU A 185 -3.87 4.63 -16.42
N ASP A 186 -2.61 4.69 -16.01
CA ASP A 186 -1.59 3.75 -16.48
C ASP A 186 -1.89 2.34 -15.93
N ALA A 187 -2.32 1.44 -16.81
CA ALA A 187 -2.67 0.07 -16.46
C ALA A 187 -1.49 -0.74 -15.87
N SER A 188 -0.24 -0.31 -16.09
CA SER A 188 0.94 -0.95 -15.49
C SER A 188 1.07 -0.68 -14.00
N LYS A 189 0.38 0.35 -13.46
CA LYS A 189 0.36 0.71 -12.04
C LYS A 189 -0.88 0.22 -11.29
N VAL A 190 -1.85 -0.37 -11.99
CA VAL A 190 -3.14 -0.81 -11.42
C VAL A 190 -3.08 -2.29 -11.08
N ASN A 191 -3.36 -2.64 -9.82
CA ASN A 191 -3.44 -4.01 -9.30
C ASN A 191 -2.24 -4.87 -9.74
N VAL A 192 -1.03 -4.38 -9.44
CA VAL A 192 0.23 -4.94 -9.97
C VAL A 192 0.53 -6.35 -9.47
N HIS A 193 -0.06 -6.74 -8.33
CA HIS A 193 0.05 -8.08 -7.75
C HIS A 193 -1.25 -8.89 -7.90
N GLY A 194 -2.12 -8.49 -8.83
CA GLY A 194 -3.45 -9.05 -9.06
C GLY A 194 -4.47 -8.51 -8.05
N GLY A 195 -5.65 -9.11 -7.99
CA GLY A 195 -6.73 -8.59 -7.16
C GLY A 195 -7.93 -9.52 -7.02
N ALA A 196 -9.07 -8.96 -6.61
CA ALA A 196 -10.23 -9.74 -6.15
C ALA A 196 -10.80 -10.76 -7.16
N VAL A 197 -10.50 -10.65 -8.47
CA VAL A 197 -10.85 -11.68 -9.46
C VAL A 197 -10.04 -12.95 -9.23
N SER A 198 -8.78 -12.85 -8.85
CA SER A 198 -7.85 -13.98 -8.71
C SER A 198 -7.57 -14.40 -7.26
N ILE A 199 -7.65 -13.48 -6.29
CA ILE A 199 -7.41 -13.79 -4.86
C ILE A 199 -8.70 -13.79 -4.02
N GLY A 200 -9.84 -13.47 -4.64
CA GLY A 200 -11.15 -13.54 -4.01
C GLY A 200 -11.62 -12.23 -3.35
N HIS A 201 -12.91 -12.20 -3.00
CA HIS A 201 -13.60 -11.01 -2.51
C HIS A 201 -14.47 -11.27 -1.26
N PRO A 202 -13.88 -11.46 -0.07
CA PRO A 202 -14.61 -11.32 1.18
C PRO A 202 -15.05 -9.86 1.34
N ILE A 203 -16.33 -9.60 1.11
CA ILE A 203 -16.87 -8.25 0.82
C ILE A 203 -16.57 -7.22 1.92
N GLY A 204 -16.65 -7.62 3.19
CA GLY A 204 -16.38 -6.74 4.34
C GLY A 204 -14.90 -6.52 4.64
N MET A 205 -14.01 -7.31 4.03
CA MET A 205 -12.56 -7.28 4.27
C MET A 205 -11.79 -6.61 3.15
N SER A 206 -12.27 -6.70 1.90
CA SER A 206 -11.47 -6.35 0.72
C SER A 206 -11.00 -4.89 0.69
N GLY A 207 -11.79 -3.96 1.25
CA GLY A 207 -11.37 -2.56 1.38
C GLY A 207 -10.15 -2.36 2.28
N ALA A 208 -10.08 -3.08 3.40
CA ALA A 208 -8.90 -3.05 4.28
C ALA A 208 -7.72 -3.81 3.67
N ARG A 209 -7.97 -4.94 2.97
CA ARG A 209 -6.94 -5.73 2.28
C ARG A 209 -6.16 -4.89 1.27
N ILE A 210 -6.83 -4.17 0.38
CA ILE A 210 -6.15 -3.37 -0.64
C ILE A 210 -5.35 -2.20 -0.04
N VAL A 211 -5.82 -1.60 1.06
CA VAL A 211 -5.07 -0.55 1.77
C VAL A 211 -3.83 -1.12 2.45
N GLY A 212 -3.95 -2.27 3.13
CA GLY A 212 -2.83 -2.97 3.75
C GLY A 212 -1.78 -3.39 2.71
N HIS A 213 -2.23 -3.89 1.56
CA HIS A 213 -1.36 -4.27 0.45
C HIS A 213 -0.51 -3.09 -0.04
N MET A 214 -1.11 -1.92 -0.30
CA MET A 214 -0.36 -0.72 -0.67
C MET A 214 0.63 -0.30 0.43
N ALA A 215 0.20 -0.33 1.70
CA ALA A 215 1.05 0.10 2.82
C ALA A 215 2.34 -0.74 2.95
N LEU A 216 2.31 -2.00 2.52
CA LEU A 216 3.45 -2.92 2.58
C LEU A 216 4.30 -2.93 1.30
N ASN A 217 3.74 -2.57 0.15
CA ASN A 217 4.38 -2.74 -1.16
C ASN A 217 4.73 -1.44 -1.89
N LEU A 218 4.26 -0.29 -1.40
CA LEU A 218 4.80 1.00 -1.84
C LEU A 218 6.23 1.17 -1.33
N GLU A 219 7.08 1.77 -2.17
CA GLU A 219 8.40 2.23 -1.74
C GLU A 219 8.29 3.53 -0.93
N PRO A 220 9.24 3.80 -0.02
CA PRO A 220 9.24 5.05 0.75
C PRO A 220 9.04 6.32 -0.09
N GLY A 221 8.21 7.23 0.41
CA GLY A 221 7.86 8.48 -0.25
C GLY A 221 6.76 8.36 -1.31
N GLN A 222 6.51 7.15 -1.85
CA GLN A 222 5.50 6.95 -2.88
C GLN A 222 4.06 7.08 -2.37
N TYR A 223 3.18 7.53 -3.26
CA TYR A 223 1.74 7.57 -3.05
C TYR A 223 1.06 6.36 -3.68
N GLY A 224 0.08 5.80 -2.97
CA GLY A 224 -0.85 4.81 -3.49
C GLY A 224 -2.29 5.23 -3.28
N LEU A 225 -3.14 4.94 -4.26
CA LEU A 225 -4.55 5.31 -4.24
C LEU A 225 -5.44 4.07 -4.41
N ALA A 226 -6.21 3.76 -3.37
CA ALA A 226 -7.22 2.71 -3.41
C ALA A 226 -8.58 3.28 -3.80
N GLY A 227 -9.35 2.50 -4.55
CA GLY A 227 -10.75 2.77 -4.87
C GLY A 227 -11.58 1.48 -4.82
N ILE A 228 -12.65 1.47 -4.04
CA ILE A 228 -13.55 0.32 -3.90
C ILE A 228 -15.00 0.74 -4.07
N CYS A 229 -15.71 0.08 -4.99
CA CYS A 229 -17.13 0.28 -5.19
C CYS A 229 -17.97 -0.52 -4.18
N ASN A 230 -19.18 -0.05 -3.89
CA ASN A 230 -20.14 -0.79 -3.07
C ASN A 230 -21.52 -0.84 -3.73
N GLY A 231 -22.26 -1.92 -3.46
CA GLY A 231 -23.66 -2.05 -3.86
C GLY A 231 -24.46 -0.83 -3.37
N GLY A 232 -25.38 -0.34 -4.21
CA GLY A 232 -26.14 0.88 -3.94
C GLY A 232 -25.61 2.14 -4.67
N GLY A 233 -24.51 2.04 -5.41
CA GLY A 233 -24.01 3.15 -6.26
C GLY A 233 -22.83 3.92 -5.69
N GLY A 234 -22.31 3.52 -4.53
CA GLY A 234 -21.21 4.20 -3.84
C GLY A 234 -19.82 3.69 -4.22
N ALA A 235 -18.82 4.48 -3.87
CA ALA A 235 -17.44 4.06 -3.73
C ALA A 235 -16.73 4.90 -2.68
N SER A 236 -15.76 4.28 -2.02
CA SER A 236 -14.77 4.93 -1.16
C SER A 236 -13.40 4.90 -1.82
N ALA A 237 -12.63 5.96 -1.62
CA ALA A 237 -11.23 6.04 -2.04
C ALA A 237 -10.34 6.49 -0.87
N LEU A 238 -9.10 5.99 -0.84
CA LEU A 238 -8.11 6.31 0.19
C LEU A 238 -6.74 6.51 -0.45
N LEU A 239 -6.14 7.67 -0.18
CA LEU A 239 -4.78 8.03 -0.56
C LEU A 239 -3.84 7.79 0.61
N LEU A 240 -2.81 7.00 0.36
CA LEU A 240 -1.80 6.59 1.31
C LEU A 240 -0.43 7.03 0.81
N GLN A 241 0.44 7.46 1.72
CA GLN A 241 1.85 7.70 1.43
C GLN A 241 2.70 6.75 2.27
N ARG A 242 3.59 6.01 1.63
CA ARG A 242 4.57 5.20 2.36
C ARG A 242 5.57 6.10 3.04
N LEU A 243 5.77 5.90 4.33
CA LEU A 243 6.76 6.65 5.08
C LEU A 243 8.14 6.00 4.92
N GLU A 244 9.16 6.84 4.91
CA GLU A 244 10.52 6.37 5.14
C GLU A 244 10.61 5.60 6.44
N ALA A 245 11.57 4.71 6.49
CA ALA A 245 11.88 3.98 7.68
C ALA A 245 12.42 4.91 8.78
N SER A 246 11.57 5.68 9.46
CA SER A 246 11.98 6.50 10.61
C SER A 246 12.19 5.60 11.83
N GLY A 247 13.38 5.00 11.89
CA GLY A 247 13.99 4.77 13.20
C GLY A 247 14.27 6.12 13.88
N MET A 248 14.62 6.08 15.15
CA MET A 248 15.11 7.26 15.87
C MET A 248 16.17 7.97 15.00
N PRO A 249 16.02 9.27 14.69
CA PRO A 249 16.92 9.97 13.77
C PRO A 249 18.38 9.74 14.16
N LYS A 250 19.20 9.33 13.20
CA LYS A 250 20.60 8.99 13.44
C LYS A 250 21.42 10.27 13.46
N LEU A 251 21.98 10.61 14.61
CA LEU A 251 22.92 11.70 14.77
C LEU A 251 24.34 11.11 14.79
N THR A 252 25.10 11.29 13.72
CA THR A 252 26.50 10.83 13.68
C THR A 252 27.43 11.96 14.10
N LEU A 253 28.21 11.75 15.15
CA LEU A 253 29.28 12.63 15.62
C LEU A 253 30.62 12.12 15.10
N TYR A 254 31.24 12.89 14.20
CA TYR A 254 32.63 12.68 13.81
C TYR A 254 33.54 13.32 14.86
N THR A 255 34.35 12.49 15.50
CA THR A 255 35.20 12.80 16.65
C THR A 255 36.64 12.32 16.43
N LYS A 256 37.53 12.65 17.35
CA LYS A 256 38.89 12.11 17.49
C LYS A 256 39.14 11.82 18.97
N HIS A 257 39.95 10.83 19.32
CA HIS A 257 40.23 10.56 20.74
C HIS A 257 41.65 10.99 21.14
N PRO A 258 41.80 11.88 22.15
CA PRO A 258 40.77 12.57 22.94
C PRO A 258 40.18 13.82 22.24
N CYS A 259 38.92 14.17 22.54
CA CYS A 259 38.28 15.39 22.03
C CYS A 259 37.39 16.07 23.10
N PRO A 260 37.94 17.00 23.90
CA PRO A 260 37.16 17.76 24.88
C PRO A 260 35.99 18.54 24.27
N LEU A 261 36.18 19.12 23.09
CA LEU A 261 35.11 19.83 22.37
C LEU A 261 33.93 18.93 21.98
N CYS A 262 34.19 17.64 21.78
CA CYS A 262 33.16 16.65 21.46
C CYS A 262 32.38 16.26 22.71
N ASP A 263 33.06 16.19 23.86
CA ASP A 263 32.42 15.95 25.16
C ASP A 263 31.53 17.13 25.55
N ASP A 264 32.03 18.37 25.44
CA ASP A 264 31.25 19.60 25.65
C ASP A 264 30.02 19.67 24.73
N ALA A 265 30.19 19.28 23.45
CA ALA A 265 29.10 19.27 22.48
C ALA A 265 28.03 18.23 22.83
N LYS A 266 28.42 17.06 23.34
CA LYS A 266 27.46 16.03 23.80
C LYS A 266 26.68 16.50 25.02
N GLU A 267 27.33 17.16 25.98
CA GLU A 267 26.66 17.74 27.15
C GLU A 267 25.64 18.81 26.75
N GLN A 268 26.02 19.71 25.83
CA GLN A 268 25.11 20.74 25.29
C GLN A 268 23.87 20.15 24.61
N LEU A 269 24.02 19.03 23.89
CA LEU A 269 22.93 18.36 23.20
C LEU A 269 22.12 17.40 24.09
N GLY A 270 22.52 17.19 25.35
CA GLY A 270 22.02 16.12 26.23
C GLY A 270 20.50 15.99 26.27
N SER A 271 19.77 17.10 26.32
CA SER A 271 18.29 17.10 26.35
C SER A 271 17.61 16.58 25.08
N LEU A 272 18.34 16.48 23.97
CA LEU A 272 17.86 15.96 22.70
C LEU A 272 18.47 14.60 22.35
N LEU A 273 19.48 14.11 23.09
CA LEU A 273 20.13 12.84 22.81
C LEU A 273 19.18 11.65 22.96
N ASP A 274 18.19 11.72 23.87
CA ASP A 274 17.16 10.68 24.01
C ASP A 274 16.19 10.61 22.80
N LYS A 275 16.20 11.64 21.95
CA LYS A 275 15.37 11.72 20.73
C LYS A 275 16.11 11.27 19.47
N VAL A 276 17.39 10.93 19.57
CA VAL A 276 18.26 10.57 18.44
C VAL A 276 19.08 9.33 18.76
N HIS A 277 19.40 8.53 17.74
CA HIS A 277 20.41 7.50 17.89
C HIS A 277 21.79 8.14 17.65
N LEU A 278 22.54 8.41 18.71
CA LEU A 278 23.90 8.95 18.63
C LEU A 278 24.88 7.84 18.23
N GLU A 279 25.61 8.04 17.14
CA GLU A 279 26.73 7.21 16.71
C GLU A 279 28.00 8.04 16.69
N GLU A 280 29.08 7.55 17.29
CA GLU A 280 30.39 8.22 17.28
C GLU A 280 31.32 7.55 16.26
N VAL A 281 31.88 8.35 15.35
CA VAL A 281 32.84 7.94 14.34
C VAL A 281 34.18 8.59 14.65
N ASP A 282 35.12 7.81 15.14
CA ASP A 282 36.51 8.25 15.34
C ASP A 282 37.23 8.32 13.98
N ILE A 283 37.52 9.54 13.53
CA ILE A 283 38.15 9.76 12.22
C ILE A 283 39.62 9.34 12.20
N GLU A 284 40.25 9.10 13.35
CA GLU A 284 41.67 8.72 13.38
C GLU A 284 41.88 7.24 13.05
N LYS A 285 40.82 6.44 13.09
CA LYS A 285 40.87 5.03 12.70
C LYS A 285 41.15 4.85 11.20
N PRO A 286 41.99 3.88 10.80
CA PRO A 286 42.37 3.66 9.39
C PRO A 286 41.17 3.50 8.44
N GLU A 287 40.11 2.83 8.88
CA GLU A 287 38.88 2.62 8.12
C GLU A 287 38.09 3.91 7.80
N ASN A 288 38.39 5.02 8.50
CA ASN A 288 37.72 6.30 8.37
C ASN A 288 38.58 7.37 7.66
N ALA A 289 39.62 6.96 6.92
CA ALA A 289 40.56 7.88 6.27
C ALA A 289 39.89 8.95 5.39
N ALA A 290 38.78 8.62 4.71
CA ALA A 290 38.00 9.58 3.92
C ALA A 290 37.42 10.72 4.80
N TRP A 291 36.88 10.37 5.98
CA TRP A 291 36.38 11.35 6.94
C TRP A 291 37.50 12.15 7.58
N LYS A 292 38.68 11.54 7.79
CA LYS A 292 39.86 12.23 8.27
C LYS A 292 40.29 13.35 7.32
N GLN A 293 40.34 13.05 6.02
CA GLN A 293 40.67 14.04 5.01
C GLN A 293 39.67 15.19 4.98
N LEU A 294 38.39 14.90 5.23
CA LEU A 294 37.32 15.89 5.16
C LEU A 294 37.19 16.75 6.42
N TYR A 295 37.35 16.17 7.61
CA TYR A 295 36.96 16.80 8.88
C TYR A 295 38.08 16.97 9.91
N CYS A 296 39.34 16.67 9.59
CA CYS A 296 40.45 16.74 10.58
C CYS A 296 40.60 18.10 11.29
N TYR A 297 40.19 19.20 10.66
CA TYR A 297 40.23 20.56 11.23
C TYR A 297 38.85 21.08 11.71
N ASP A 298 37.79 20.30 11.51
CA ASP A 298 36.40 20.75 11.69
C ASP A 298 35.68 20.11 12.89
N ILE A 299 36.31 19.15 13.56
CA ILE A 299 35.74 18.44 14.72
C ILE A 299 35.36 19.41 15.86
N PRO A 300 34.22 19.20 16.54
CA PRO A 300 33.21 18.17 16.30
C PRO A 300 32.36 18.45 15.05
N VAL A 301 32.03 17.41 14.28
CA VAL A 301 31.10 17.52 13.13
C VAL A 301 29.92 16.59 13.34
N PHE A 302 28.70 17.08 13.12
CA PHE A 302 27.47 16.32 13.28
C PHE A 302 26.74 16.18 11.94
N HIS A 303 26.30 14.97 11.64
CA HIS A 303 25.39 14.67 10.54
C HIS A 303 24.07 14.12 11.11
N LEU A 304 22.94 14.57 10.55
CA LEU A 304 21.61 14.04 10.86
C LEU A 304 21.10 13.23 9.66
N ASN A 305 20.84 11.94 9.87
CA ASN A 305 20.47 10.98 8.82
C ASN A 305 21.40 11.05 7.60
N GLY A 306 22.71 11.12 7.85
CA GLY A 306 23.76 11.17 6.83
C GLY A 306 23.99 12.53 6.17
N LYS A 307 23.16 13.55 6.44
CA LYS A 307 23.34 14.91 5.91
C LYS A 307 24.06 15.80 6.91
N PHE A 308 24.96 16.65 6.43
CA PHE A 308 25.66 17.63 7.26
C PHE A 308 24.66 18.49 8.04
N LEU A 309 24.89 18.64 9.35
CA LEU A 309 24.05 19.45 10.23
C LEU A 309 24.82 20.66 10.77
N MET A 310 25.95 20.42 11.44
CA MET A 310 26.74 21.45 12.13
C MET A 310 28.19 21.00 12.37
N LYS A 311 29.08 21.96 12.62
CA LYS A 311 30.49 21.72 12.97
C LYS A 311 31.05 22.73 13.97
N HIS A 312 32.19 22.43 14.59
CA HIS A 312 32.93 23.20 15.62
C HIS A 312 32.20 23.41 16.96
N LYS A 313 30.87 23.63 16.95
CA LYS A 313 30.05 23.85 18.13
C LYS A 313 28.69 23.18 17.96
N ALA A 314 28.16 22.61 19.05
CA ALA A 314 26.80 22.13 19.07
C ALA A 314 25.79 23.29 19.05
N ASN A 315 24.66 23.07 18.40
CA ASN A 315 23.55 24.01 18.33
C ASN A 315 22.24 23.24 18.60
N LEU A 316 21.73 23.40 19.83
CA LEU A 316 20.52 22.73 20.30
C LEU A 316 19.28 23.13 19.50
N GLU A 317 19.11 24.43 19.22
CA GLU A 317 17.95 24.97 18.49
C GLU A 317 17.90 24.43 17.06
N LEU A 318 19.06 24.37 16.39
CA LEU A 318 19.17 23.84 15.04
C LEU A 318 18.82 22.34 15.01
N LEU A 319 19.33 21.56 15.97
CA LEU A 319 18.98 20.14 16.06
C LEU A 319 17.47 19.97 16.35
N SER A 320 16.91 20.71 17.30
CA SER A 320 15.47 20.66 17.62
C SER A 320 14.61 20.99 16.40
N SER A 321 14.91 22.09 15.70
CA SER A 321 14.16 22.50 14.51
C SER A 321 14.22 21.46 13.38
N ARG A 322 15.38 20.81 13.20
CA ARG A 322 15.53 19.74 12.21
C ARG A 322 14.79 18.48 12.59
N LEU A 323 14.78 18.12 13.88
CA LEU A 323 14.01 16.97 14.38
C LEU A 323 12.49 17.20 14.23
N GLU A 324 12.01 18.44 14.40
CA GLU A 324 10.60 18.80 14.16
C GLU A 324 10.19 18.71 12.67
N GLN A 325 11.15 18.78 11.75
CA GLN A 325 10.93 18.72 10.30
C GLN A 325 10.98 17.29 9.73
N LEU A 326 11.31 16.27 10.54
CA LEU A 326 11.43 14.86 10.15
C LEU A 326 10.15 14.05 10.43
#